data_AF-A0A946RHF5-F1
#
_entry.id   AF-A0A946RHF5-F1
#
_cell.length_a   1.000
_cell.length_b   1.000
_cell.length_c   1.000
_cell.angle_alpha   90.00
_cell.angle_beta   90.00
_cell.angle_gamma   90.00
#
_symmetry.space_group_name_H-M   'P 1'
#
loop_
_entity.id
_entity.type
_entity.pdbx_description
1 polymer ?
#
loop_
_entity_poly.entity_id
_entity_poly.type
_entity_poly.pdbx_seq_one_letter_code
_entity_poly.pdbx_strand_id
1 'polypeptide(L)'
;MKKIRSFFKVDSNFQLLIINIVFALTGTSSLFFADYILNILLVNQDTYGNFFYWSTRIVLILPIYQVLLIIFGSIFGEFKYFWRMEKKTIRKISSIFTKK
;
A
#
# COMPACT_ATOMS: atom_id res chain seq x y z
N MET A 1 10.68 10.43 -22.39
CA MET A 1 9.35 10.29 -21.73
C MET A 1 8.55 9.04 -22.14
N LYS A 2 8.63 8.54 -23.39
CA LYS A 2 7.86 7.36 -23.85
C LYS A 2 8.11 6.06 -23.04
N LYS A 3 9.38 5.76 -22.68
CA LYS A 3 9.76 4.57 -21.88
C LYS A 3 9.17 4.55 -20.44
N ILE A 4 9.03 5.72 -19.82
CA ILE A 4 8.54 5.82 -18.43
C ILE A 4 7.02 5.62 -18.40
N ARG A 5 6.30 6.20 -19.38
CA ARG A 5 4.84 6.00 -19.52
C ARG A 5 4.46 4.55 -19.80
N SER A 6 5.23 3.85 -20.64
CA SER A 6 4.95 2.43 -20.93
C SER A 6 5.20 1.51 -19.73
N PHE A 7 6.20 1.81 -18.90
CA PHE A 7 6.52 1.04 -17.70
C PHE A 7 5.42 1.15 -16.64
N PHE A 8 4.98 2.38 -16.35
CA PHE A 8 3.92 2.63 -15.37
C PHE A 8 2.49 2.42 -15.93
N LYS A 9 2.34 2.18 -17.24
CA LYS A 9 1.06 2.03 -17.97
C LYS A 9 0.10 3.20 -17.73
N VAL A 10 0.62 4.40 -17.94
CA VAL A 10 -0.04 5.67 -17.62
C VAL A 10 -0.23 6.47 -18.91
N ASP A 11 -1.42 6.98 -19.13
CA ASP A 11 -1.78 7.62 -20.39
C ASP A 11 -1.21 9.05 -20.47
N SER A 12 -1.06 9.73 -19.31
CA SER A 12 -0.63 11.13 -19.22
C SER A 12 0.45 11.38 -18.16
N ASN A 13 1.27 12.43 -18.38
CA ASN A 13 2.22 12.93 -17.37
C ASN A 13 1.48 13.45 -16.12
N PHE A 14 0.26 13.96 -16.28
CA PHE A 14 -0.55 14.47 -15.18
C PHE A 14 -0.99 13.33 -14.24
N GLN A 15 -1.39 12.20 -14.82
CA GLN A 15 -1.74 10.99 -14.07
C GLN A 15 -0.54 10.43 -13.29
N LEU A 16 0.67 10.46 -13.87
CA LEU A 16 1.90 10.12 -13.13
C LEU A 16 2.15 11.01 -11.90
N LEU A 17 1.88 12.31 -12.03
CA LEU A 17 2.03 13.26 -10.93
C LEU A 17 1.02 12.97 -9.81
N ILE A 18 -0.25 12.75 -10.17
CA ILE A 18 -1.30 12.36 -9.23
C ILE A 18 -0.93 11.07 -8.49
N ILE A 19 -0.48 10.05 -9.23
CA ILE A 19 -0.09 8.77 -8.64
C ILE A 19 1.04 8.96 -7.62
N ASN A 20 2.05 9.78 -7.93
CA ASN A 20 3.13 10.08 -6.99
C ASN A 20 2.63 10.79 -5.72
N ILE A 21 1.72 11.76 -5.86
CA ILE A 21 1.10 12.44 -4.71
C ILE A 21 0.32 11.44 -3.85
N VAL A 22 -0.51 10.60 -4.48
CA VAL A 22 -1.26 9.56 -3.79
C VAL A 22 -0.31 8.61 -3.07
N PHE A 23 0.81 8.21 -3.69
CA PHE A 23 1.80 7.35 -3.05
C PHE A 23 2.50 8.01 -1.85
N ALA A 24 2.81 9.31 -1.94
CA ALA A 24 3.39 10.05 -0.82
C ALA A 24 2.40 10.13 0.36
N LEU A 25 1.14 10.49 0.09
CA LEU A 25 0.09 10.60 1.11
C LEU A 25 -0.26 9.25 1.75
N THR A 26 -0.40 8.21 0.93
CA THR A 26 -0.70 6.85 1.42
C THR A 26 0.47 6.26 2.19
N GLY A 27 1.71 6.55 1.78
CA GLY A 27 2.93 6.14 2.48
C GLY A 27 2.97 6.66 3.91
N THR A 28 2.85 7.97 4.08
CA THR A 28 2.86 8.59 5.42
C THR A 28 1.66 8.15 6.26
N SER A 29 0.47 8.10 5.66
CA SER A 29 -0.75 7.68 6.35
C SER A 29 -0.66 6.23 6.83
N SER A 30 -0.12 5.32 6.01
CA SER A 30 -0.04 3.90 6.36
C SER A 30 0.81 3.63 7.61
N LEU A 31 1.89 4.40 7.82
CA LEU A 31 2.70 4.32 9.02
C LEU A 31 1.92 4.75 10.25
N PHE A 32 1.19 5.86 10.15
CA PHE A 32 0.34 6.37 11.23
C PHE A 32 -0.76 5.37 11.61
N PHE A 33 -1.46 4.81 10.62
CA PHE A 33 -2.47 3.79 10.87
C PHE A 33 -1.89 2.50 11.46
N ALA A 34 -0.70 2.09 11.02
CA ALA A 34 -0.05 0.91 11.57
C ALA A 34 0.33 1.09 13.04
N ASP A 35 0.88 2.26 13.39
CA ASP A 35 1.18 2.60 14.77
C ASP A 35 -0.10 2.67 15.61
N TYR A 36 -1.17 3.26 15.09
CA TYR A 36 -2.46 3.33 15.77
C TYR A 36 -3.01 1.94 16.09
N ILE A 37 -2.98 1.02 15.13
CA ILE A 37 -3.46 -0.36 15.34
C ILE A 37 -2.56 -1.13 16.30
N LEU A 38 -1.23 -0.97 16.23
CA LEU A 38 -0.30 -1.62 17.17
C LEU A 38 -0.52 -1.16 18.61
N ASN A 39 -0.79 0.13 18.82
CA ASN A 39 -1.14 0.66 20.13
C ASN A 39 -2.46 0.07 20.66
N ILE A 40 -3.48 -0.09 19.80
CA ILE A 40 -4.75 -0.74 20.19
C ILE A 40 -4.54 -2.21 20.55
N LEU A 41 -3.69 -2.91 19.81
CA LEU A 41 -3.36 -4.31 20.07
C LEU A 41 -2.49 -4.50 21.33
N LEU A 42 -2.12 -3.40 22.03
CA LEU A 42 -1.27 -3.41 23.23
C LEU A 42 0.06 -4.15 23.01
N VAL A 43 0.56 -4.16 21.76
CA VAL A 43 1.83 -4.81 21.41
C VAL A 43 2.97 -3.88 21.82
N ASN A 44 3.34 -3.95 23.10
CA ASN A 44 4.46 -3.19 23.64
C ASN A 44 5.80 -3.81 23.20
N GLN A 45 6.74 -2.95 22.81
CA GLN A 45 8.10 -3.34 22.42
C GLN A 45 8.79 -4.16 23.53
N ASP A 46 8.45 -3.89 24.78
CA ASP A 46 9.03 -4.52 25.96
C ASP A 46 8.59 -5.97 26.17
N THR A 47 7.37 -6.35 25.75
CA THR A 47 6.81 -7.68 26.02
C THR A 47 6.97 -8.65 24.85
N TYR A 48 6.98 -8.13 23.62
CA TYR A 48 7.07 -8.94 22.40
C TYR A 48 8.47 -8.98 21.78
N GLY A 49 9.39 -8.12 22.24
CA GLY A 49 10.72 -7.98 21.68
C GLY A 49 10.74 -7.18 20.37
N ASN A 50 11.80 -6.39 20.19
CA ASN A 50 11.93 -5.44 19.08
C ASN A 50 11.74 -6.11 17.70
N PHE A 51 12.20 -7.36 17.53
CA PHE A 51 12.06 -8.10 16.28
C PHE A 51 10.59 -8.38 15.90
N PHE A 52 9.79 -8.88 16.83
CA PHE A 52 8.37 -9.20 16.56
C PHE A 52 7.54 -7.94 16.38
N TYR A 53 7.83 -6.87 17.13
CA TYR A 53 7.18 -5.57 16.93
C TYR A 53 7.36 -5.05 15.50
N TRP A 54 8.60 -4.97 15.03
CA TRP A 54 8.89 -4.50 13.67
C TRP A 54 8.36 -5.43 12.58
N SER A 55 8.42 -6.75 12.79
CA SER A 55 7.85 -7.72 11.87
C SER A 55 6.33 -7.54 11.72
N THR A 56 5.62 -7.45 12.86
CA THR A 56 4.17 -7.23 12.87
C THR A 56 3.81 -5.90 12.22
N ARG A 57 4.56 -4.83 12.52
CA ARG A 57 4.36 -3.50 11.91
C ARG A 57 4.44 -3.57 10.39
N ILE A 58 5.47 -4.22 9.83
CA ILE A 58 5.63 -4.36 8.38
C ILE A 58 4.47 -5.18 7.79
N VAL A 59 4.12 -6.31 8.40
CA VAL A 59 3.02 -7.16 7.95
C VAL A 59 1.70 -6.39 7.96
N LEU A 60 1.49 -5.51 8.92
CA LEU A 60 0.26 -4.74 9.10
C LEU A 60 0.18 -3.51 8.17
N ILE A 61 1.31 -2.85 7.87
CA ILE A 61 1.38 -1.77 6.87
C ILE A 61 0.93 -2.26 5.50
N LEU A 62 1.28 -3.50 5.11
CA LEU A 62 0.93 -4.04 3.79
C LEU A 62 -0.58 -4.02 3.47
N PRO A 63 -1.48 -4.62 4.28
CA PRO A 63 -2.91 -4.58 4.03
C PRO A 63 -3.49 -3.17 4.18
N ILE A 64 -3.02 -2.38 5.16
CA ILE A 64 -3.45 -0.98 5.34
C ILE A 64 -3.15 -0.16 4.08
N TYR A 65 -1.97 -0.34 3.50
CA TYR A 65 -1.56 0.37 2.30
C TYR A 65 -2.45 0.05 1.10
N GLN A 66 -2.86 -1.22 0.90
CA GLN A 66 -3.78 -1.59 -0.18
C GLN A 66 -5.12 -0.83 -0.06
N VAL A 67 -5.69 -0.77 1.15
CA VAL A 67 -6.95 -0.06 1.41
C VAL A 67 -6.80 1.45 1.19
N LEU A 68 -5.73 2.05 1.70
CA LEU A 68 -5.48 3.48 1.52
C LEU A 68 -5.31 3.84 0.05
N LEU A 69 -4.60 3.03 -0.75
CA LEU A 69 -4.44 3.27 -2.19
C LEU A 69 -5.77 3.34 -2.92
N ILE A 70 -6.74 2.49 -2.56
CA ILE A 70 -8.10 2.57 -3.14
C ILE A 70 -8.78 3.87 -2.74
N ILE A 71 -8.73 4.23 -1.46
CA ILE A 71 -9.41 5.42 -0.92
C ILE A 71 -8.87 6.67 -1.58
N PHE A 72 -7.55 6.90 -1.50
CA PHE A 72 -6.92 8.06 -2.12
C PHE A 72 -7.02 8.00 -3.65
N GLY A 73 -6.88 6.82 -4.27
CA GLY A 73 -7.12 6.65 -5.70
C GLY A 73 -8.53 7.07 -6.12
N SER A 74 -9.54 6.81 -5.29
CA SER A 74 -10.92 7.25 -5.51
C SER A 74 -11.08 8.77 -5.40
N ILE A 75 -10.45 9.38 -4.39
CA ILE A 75 -10.49 10.84 -4.16
C ILE A 75 -9.88 11.60 -5.34
N PHE A 76 -8.78 11.11 -5.91
CA PHE A 76 -8.07 11.76 -7.01
C PHE A 76 -8.58 11.35 -8.41
N GLY A 77 -9.64 10.53 -8.51
CA GLY A 77 -10.22 10.10 -9.79
C GLY A 77 -9.45 8.98 -10.52
N GLU A 78 -8.44 8.40 -9.88
CA GLU A 78 -7.56 7.35 -10.43
C GLU A 78 -7.91 5.94 -9.91
N PHE A 79 -9.12 5.74 -9.40
CA PHE A 79 -9.58 4.46 -8.82
C PHE A 79 -9.32 3.26 -9.75
N LYS A 80 -9.62 3.37 -11.05
CA LYS A 80 -9.42 2.28 -12.01
C LYS A 80 -7.95 1.85 -12.11
N TYR A 81 -7.03 2.79 -12.00
CA TYR A 81 -5.59 2.52 -12.02
C TYR A 81 -5.16 1.75 -10.77
N PHE A 82 -5.51 2.27 -9.58
CA PHE A 82 -5.15 1.66 -8.30
C PHE A 82 -5.83 0.31 -8.08
N TRP A 83 -7.10 0.17 -8.45
CA TRP A 83 -7.83 -1.10 -8.39
C TRP A 83 -7.20 -2.19 -9.25
N ARG A 84 -6.70 -1.83 -10.44
CA ARG A 84 -5.97 -2.76 -11.32
C ARG A 84 -4.63 -3.17 -10.70
N MET A 85 -3.95 -2.24 -10.03
CA MET A 85 -2.68 -2.49 -9.35
C MET A 85 -2.86 -3.40 -8.14
N GLU A 86 -3.83 -3.10 -7.29
CA GLU A 86 -4.17 -3.89 -6.10
C GLU A 86 -4.60 -5.31 -6.48
N LYS A 87 -5.52 -5.47 -7.46
CA LYS A 87 -5.88 -6.80 -7.98
C LYS A 87 -4.67 -7.60 -8.47
N LYS A 88 -3.69 -6.93 -9.09
CA LYS A 88 -2.46 -7.58 -9.54
C LYS A 88 -1.61 -8.04 -8.34
N THR A 89 -1.53 -7.24 -7.28
CA THR A 89 -0.84 -7.59 -6.03
C THR A 89 -1.54 -8.76 -5.32
N ILE A 90 -2.85 -8.70 -5.15
CA ILE A 90 -3.65 -9.77 -4.52
C ILE A 90 -3.54 -11.06 -5.33
N ARG A 91 -3.62 -11.01 -6.66
CA ARG A 91 -3.43 -12.22 -7.51
C ARG A 91 -2.04 -12.83 -7.35
N LYS A 92 -0.99 -12.02 -7.21
CA LYS A 92 0.36 -12.53 -6.93
C LYS A 92 0.44 -13.20 -5.56
N ILE A 93 -0.10 -12.55 -4.52
CA ILE A 93 -0.13 -13.12 -3.16
C ILE A 93 -0.95 -14.42 -3.17
N SER A 94 -2.15 -14.41 -3.73
CA SER A 94 -3.00 -15.59 -3.87
C SER A 94 -2.31 -16.70 -4.66
N SER A 95 -1.56 -16.38 -5.73
CA SER A 95 -0.80 -17.38 -6.49
C SER A 95 0.33 -18.03 -5.68
N ILE A 96 0.94 -17.32 -4.72
CA ILE A 96 1.94 -17.89 -3.81
C ILE A 96 1.27 -18.91 -2.88
N PHE A 97 0.05 -18.64 -2.42
CA PHE A 97 -0.71 -19.54 -1.55
C PHE A 97 -1.44 -20.68 -2.32
N THR A 98 -1.75 -20.49 -3.60
CA THR A 98 -2.53 -21.43 -4.43
C THR A 98 -1.67 -22.39 -5.24
N LYS A 99 -0.35 -22.16 -5.33
CA LYS A 99 0.57 -23.13 -5.95
C LYS A 99 0.87 -24.27 -4.98
N LYS A 100 -0.13 -25.12 -4.76
CA LYS A 100 -0.02 -26.44 -4.15
C LYS A 100 -0.09 -27.50 -5.25
#